data_AF-A0A9P0H9Y5-F1
#
_entry.id   AF-A0A9P0H9Y5-F1
#
_cell.length_a   1.000
_cell.length_b   1.000
_cell.length_c   1.000
_cell.angle_alpha   90.00
_cell.angle_beta   90.00
_cell.angle_gamma   90.00
#
_symmetry.space_group_name_H-M   'P 1'
#
loop_
_entity.id
_entity.type
_entity.pdbx_description
1 polymer ?
#
loop_
_entity_poly.entity_id
_entity_poly.type
_entity_poly.pdbx_seq_one_letter_code
_entity_poly.pdbx_strand_id
1 'polypeptide(L)'
;MDGDSSIKWLLFGYVDERKKRGRLRLRWADEVEADAEKLLDTRAWWTLAQDKEEWRPRIDVAKTHTCPSYTQGIFQSIGLKEFHSYLTLEDKSCPKAESLLQEGLVALKTATRRYARRQIKWIRGRFLRSADRQVPPVYALDATDPSIWDEKVYNPAESIVKFILGTGPPPEQQPLPKEKVTAVKSLKGERLCRVCMRIFIGDHQWEIHQKSKKHQAMLKKKKKQKDEKIVDDIPNC
;
A
#
# COMPACT_ATOMS: atom_id res chain seq x y z
N MET A 1 -12.12 -31.21 51.87
CA MET A 1 -11.60 -29.98 51.28
C MET A 1 -11.16 -30.35 49.88
N ASP A 2 -11.97 -29.90 48.92
CA ASP A 2 -11.65 -29.45 47.55
C ASP A 2 -10.57 -30.26 46.79
N GLY A 3 -10.79 -30.82 45.62
CA GLY A 3 -11.83 -30.64 44.62
C GLY A 3 -11.22 -31.09 43.28
N ASP A 4 -11.98 -31.91 42.57
CA ASP A 4 -11.95 -32.12 41.11
C ASP A 4 -10.81 -32.93 40.43
N SER A 5 -11.09 -34.24 40.26
CA SER A 5 -11.23 -34.95 38.97
C SER A 5 -10.84 -34.13 37.71
N SER A 6 -9.96 -34.56 36.79
CA SER A 6 -10.16 -35.65 35.82
C SER A 6 -8.87 -35.73 34.96
N ILE A 7 -8.06 -36.79 35.08
CA ILE A 7 -7.97 -37.93 34.14
C ILE A 7 -7.49 -37.60 32.70
N LYS A 8 -6.21 -37.95 32.49
CA LYS A 8 -5.61 -38.84 31.45
C LYS A 8 -5.44 -38.36 29.99
N TRP A 9 -4.14 -38.20 29.62
CA TRP A 9 -3.37 -38.88 28.55
C TRP A 9 -3.98 -38.91 27.11
N LEU A 10 -3.29 -38.70 25.98
CA LEU A 10 -1.97 -39.18 25.51
C LEU A 10 -1.59 -38.53 24.15
N LEU A 11 -0.29 -38.68 23.83
CA LEU A 11 0.53 -38.21 22.71
C LEU A 11 0.03 -38.40 21.26
N PHE A 12 0.66 -37.63 20.35
CA PHE A 12 1.38 -37.98 19.08
C PHE A 12 1.23 -36.77 18.13
N GLY A 13 2.20 -36.21 17.40
CA GLY A 13 3.59 -36.46 17.04
C GLY A 13 3.95 -35.38 15.99
N TYR A 14 5.22 -35.01 15.84
CA TYR A 14 5.68 -34.00 14.88
C TYR A 14 5.83 -34.54 13.44
N VAL A 15 5.93 -33.59 12.50
CA VAL A 15 6.40 -33.62 11.10
C VAL A 15 5.28 -33.50 10.05
N ASP A 16 5.03 -32.25 9.61
CA ASP A 16 5.29 -31.93 8.20
C ASP A 16 5.42 -30.41 7.94
N GLU A 17 6.35 -30.08 7.06
CA GLU A 17 6.98 -28.79 6.83
C GLU A 17 6.02 -27.70 6.34
N ARG A 18 5.87 -26.61 7.11
CA ARG A 18 5.39 -25.33 6.56
C ARG A 18 6.54 -24.32 6.50
N LYS A 19 7.02 -24.08 5.28
CA LYS A 19 7.95 -22.99 4.92
C LYS A 19 7.60 -21.70 5.67
N LYS A 20 8.56 -21.11 6.38
CA LYS A 20 8.44 -19.77 6.97
C LYS A 20 8.10 -18.76 5.87
N ARG A 21 6.89 -18.18 5.91
CA ARG A 21 6.51 -17.01 5.12
C ARG A 21 7.02 -15.74 5.82
N GLY A 22 7.79 -14.93 5.10
CA GLY A 22 8.01 -13.52 5.38
C GLY A 22 9.12 -13.23 6.39
N ARG A 23 10.21 -12.63 5.90
CA ARG A 23 11.24 -11.97 6.72
C ARG A 23 10.56 -11.07 7.76
N LEU A 24 10.93 -11.18 9.04
CA LEU A 24 10.42 -10.29 10.09
C LEU A 24 10.58 -8.84 9.61
N ARG A 25 9.52 -8.04 9.73
CA ARG A 25 9.66 -6.57 9.65
C ARG A 25 10.74 -6.19 10.65
N LEU A 26 11.71 -5.41 10.20
CA LEU A 26 12.73 -4.80 11.04
C LEU A 26 12.05 -4.21 12.28
N ARG A 27 12.62 -4.41 13.47
CA ARG A 27 12.13 -3.72 14.66
C ARG A 27 12.31 -2.23 14.37
N TRP A 28 11.42 -1.39 14.91
CA TRP A 28 11.52 0.06 14.74
C TRP A 28 12.92 0.61 15.07
N ALA A 29 13.62 -0.01 16.04
CA ALA A 29 15.01 0.27 16.36
C ALA A 29 15.98 0.03 15.18
N ASP A 30 15.79 -1.05 14.42
CA ASP A 30 16.65 -1.41 13.28
C ASP A 30 16.41 -0.47 12.07
N GLU A 31 15.19 0.05 11.90
CA GLU A 31 14.88 1.08 10.88
C GLU A 31 15.48 2.43 11.27
N VAL A 32 15.41 2.80 12.56
CA VAL A 32 16.00 4.03 13.10
C VAL A 32 17.53 3.97 13.02
N GLU A 33 18.15 2.83 13.31
CA GLU A 33 19.61 2.63 13.14
C GLU A 33 20.04 2.74 11.68
N ALA A 34 19.29 2.12 10.75
CA ALA A 34 19.61 2.16 9.33
C ALA A 34 19.43 3.56 8.70
N ASP A 35 18.46 4.33 9.20
CA ASP A 35 18.26 5.73 8.78
C ASP A 35 19.33 6.64 9.40
N ALA A 36 19.74 6.42 10.67
CA ALA A 36 20.83 7.15 11.31
C ALA A 36 22.19 6.90 10.64
N GLU A 37 22.47 5.66 10.23
CA GLU A 37 23.70 5.28 9.52
C GLU A 37 23.81 5.95 8.14
N LYS A 38 22.68 6.13 7.43
CA LYS A 38 22.63 6.85 6.14
C LYS A 38 22.74 8.36 6.27
N LEU A 39 22.26 8.93 7.37
CA LEU A 39 22.15 10.38 7.56
C LEU A 39 23.42 11.00 8.15
N LEU A 40 24.22 10.23 8.89
CA LEU A 40 25.43 10.70 9.57
C LEU A 40 26.74 10.32 8.85
N ASP A 41 26.65 9.61 7.72
CA ASP A 41 27.78 9.11 6.90
C ASP A 41 28.92 8.46 7.72
N THR A 42 28.57 7.88 8.87
CA THR A 42 29.51 7.27 9.82
C THR A 42 28.91 5.99 10.37
N ARG A 43 29.66 4.88 10.22
CA ARG A 43 29.27 3.52 10.58
C ARG A 43 29.21 3.24 12.09
N ALA A 44 29.64 4.19 12.92
CA ALA A 44 29.75 4.03 14.38
C ALA A 44 29.29 5.29 15.13
N TRP A 45 28.15 5.85 14.76
CA TRP A 45 27.64 7.11 15.33
C TRP A 45 27.39 7.05 16.86
N TRP A 46 27.16 5.87 17.44
CA TRP A 46 27.02 5.66 18.88
C TRP A 46 28.31 5.91 19.68
N THR A 47 29.47 5.98 19.05
CA THR A 47 30.74 6.33 19.74
C THR A 47 30.96 7.84 19.86
N LEU A 48 30.09 8.67 19.27
CA LEU A 48 30.22 10.13 19.27
C LEU A 48 29.47 10.82 20.43
N ALA A 49 28.72 10.07 21.23
CA ALA A 49 27.98 10.59 22.38
C ALA A 49 28.18 9.65 23.56
N GLN A 50 28.66 10.18 24.68
CA GLN A 50 29.08 9.37 25.83
C GLN A 50 27.91 9.04 26.78
N ASP A 51 26.83 9.84 26.75
CA ASP A 51 25.65 9.64 27.59
C ASP A 51 24.34 9.83 26.82
N LYS A 52 23.21 9.43 27.44
CA LYS A 52 21.86 9.48 26.85
C LYS A 52 21.30 10.91 26.70
N GLU A 53 21.87 11.89 27.38
CA GLU A 53 21.43 13.29 27.38
C GLU A 53 21.99 14.04 26.16
N GLU A 54 23.20 13.71 25.71
CA GLU A 54 23.79 14.18 24.45
C GLU A 54 23.07 13.67 23.19
N TRP A 55 22.32 12.58 23.29
CA TRP A 55 21.59 11.97 22.16
C TRP A 55 20.36 12.77 21.76
N ARG A 56 19.65 13.35 22.74
CA ARG A 56 18.33 13.97 22.51
C ARG A 56 18.41 15.23 21.65
N PRO A 57 19.36 16.17 21.85
CA PRO A 57 19.51 17.34 21.00
C PRO A 57 19.90 16.99 19.57
N ARG A 58 20.77 15.97 19.38
CA ARG A 58 21.25 15.56 18.05
C ARG A 58 20.17 14.88 17.22
N ILE A 59 19.34 14.04 17.84
CA ILE A 59 18.15 13.46 17.21
C ILE A 59 17.12 14.53 16.88
N ASP A 60 16.91 15.53 17.76
CA ASP A 60 15.95 16.60 17.48
C ASP A 60 16.43 17.52 16.35
N VAL A 61 17.74 17.79 16.22
CA VAL A 61 18.32 18.47 15.04
C VAL A 61 18.15 17.62 13.77
N ALA A 62 18.31 16.30 13.85
CA ALA A 62 18.04 15.43 12.71
C ALA A 62 16.56 15.42 12.30
N LYS A 63 15.63 15.50 13.27
CA LYS A 63 14.19 15.63 13.03
C LYS A 63 13.78 16.99 12.45
N THR A 64 14.47 18.08 12.82
CA THR A 64 14.16 19.44 12.33
C THR A 64 14.64 19.67 10.90
N HIS A 65 15.64 18.92 10.41
CA HIS A 65 16.17 19.06 9.06
C HIS A 65 15.50 18.20 7.98
N THR A 66 14.60 17.29 8.33
CA THR A 66 13.91 16.43 7.36
C THR A 66 12.44 16.81 7.23
N CYS A 67 12.08 17.27 6.03
CA CYS A 67 10.72 17.29 5.48
C CYS A 67 9.87 16.15 6.07
N PRO A 68 8.65 16.41 6.60
CA PRO A 68 7.83 15.37 7.21
C PRO A 68 7.67 14.19 6.26
N SER A 69 8.19 13.02 6.64
CA SER A 69 8.02 11.82 5.83
C SER A 69 6.55 11.41 5.87
N TYR A 70 5.74 11.88 4.91
CA TYR A 70 4.34 11.45 4.70
C TYR A 70 4.20 9.98 4.30
N THR A 71 5.29 9.22 4.39
CA THR A 71 5.37 7.79 4.13
C THR A 71 5.39 6.97 5.41
N GLN A 72 5.30 7.57 6.60
CA GLN A 72 5.36 6.85 7.87
C GLN A 72 4.31 7.34 8.88
N GLY A 73 3.82 6.42 9.70
CA GLY A 73 2.97 6.69 10.86
C GLY A 73 1.71 7.52 10.55
N ILE A 74 1.36 8.39 11.50
CA ILE A 74 0.17 9.26 11.43
C ILE A 74 0.22 10.23 10.24
N PHE A 75 1.42 10.57 9.75
CA PHE A 75 1.61 11.48 8.62
C PHE A 75 1.12 10.91 7.28
N GLN A 76 0.83 9.60 7.19
CA GLN A 76 0.21 9.02 6.00
C GLN A 76 -1.29 9.34 5.88
N SER A 77 -1.94 9.75 6.98
CA SER A 77 -3.38 9.99 7.08
C SER A 77 -3.85 11.01 6.04
N ILE A 78 -5.04 10.77 5.49
CA ILE A 78 -5.67 11.70 4.55
C ILE A 78 -6.10 12.94 5.34
N GLY A 79 -5.69 14.12 4.89
CA GLY A 79 -6.08 15.41 5.45
C GLY A 79 -4.96 16.19 6.13
N LEU A 80 -3.80 15.59 6.41
CA LEU A 80 -2.66 16.33 6.93
C LEU A 80 -1.73 16.81 5.82
N LYS A 81 -1.25 15.88 4.98
CA LYS A 81 -0.33 16.18 3.87
C LYS A 81 -0.98 17.04 2.78
N GLU A 82 -2.29 16.87 2.56
CA GLU A 82 -3.04 17.66 1.58
C GLU A 82 -3.12 19.15 1.96
N PHE A 83 -3.12 19.48 3.25
CA PHE A 83 -3.16 20.87 3.74
C PHE A 83 -1.81 21.37 4.23
N HIS A 84 -0.73 20.59 4.13
CA HIS A 84 0.55 20.96 4.72
C HIS A 84 1.01 22.35 4.30
N SER A 85 1.01 22.63 2.99
CA SER A 85 1.43 23.94 2.45
C SER A 85 0.64 25.11 3.01
N TYR A 86 -0.65 24.92 3.31
CA TYR A 86 -1.50 25.93 3.94
C TYR A 86 -1.21 26.04 5.44
N LEU A 87 -1.03 24.91 6.13
CA LEU A 87 -0.79 24.86 7.57
C LEU A 87 0.58 25.43 7.97
N THR A 88 1.59 25.30 7.12
CA THR A 88 2.94 25.84 7.34
C THR A 88 3.12 27.27 6.85
N LEU A 89 2.07 27.90 6.32
CA LEU A 89 2.15 29.29 5.89
C LEU A 89 2.13 30.23 7.11
N GLU A 90 3.14 31.10 7.22
CA GLU A 90 3.27 32.04 8.33
C GLU A 90 2.19 33.12 8.33
N ASP A 91 1.94 33.75 7.16
CA ASP A 91 0.90 34.76 6.99
C ASP A 91 -0.32 34.19 6.24
N LYS A 92 -1.38 33.92 7.01
CA LYS A 92 -2.67 33.44 6.50
C LYS A 92 -3.57 34.55 5.96
N SER A 93 -3.18 35.82 6.11
CA SER A 93 -3.94 36.96 5.57
C SER A 93 -3.62 37.21 4.09
N CYS A 94 -2.55 36.63 3.55
CA CYS A 94 -2.18 36.86 2.16
C CYS A 94 -3.16 36.16 1.18
N PRO A 95 -3.38 36.71 -0.03
CA PRO A 95 -4.26 36.07 -1.04
C PRO A 95 -3.84 34.64 -1.43
N LYS A 96 -2.56 34.31 -1.25
CA LYS A 96 -2.03 32.96 -1.51
C LYS A 96 -2.55 31.92 -0.51
N ALA A 97 -2.89 32.33 0.73
CA ALA A 97 -3.41 31.43 1.75
C ALA A 97 -4.73 30.78 1.30
N GLU A 98 -5.64 31.57 0.72
CA GLU A 98 -6.91 31.07 0.20
C GLU A 98 -6.70 30.08 -0.96
N SER A 99 -5.78 30.39 -1.89
CA SER A 99 -5.43 29.47 -2.99
C SER A 99 -4.95 28.11 -2.46
N LEU A 100 -4.03 28.12 -1.49
CA LEU A 100 -3.48 26.90 -0.89
C LEU A 100 -4.53 26.11 -0.10
N LEU A 101 -5.48 26.79 0.54
CA LEU A 101 -6.61 26.15 1.21
C LEU A 101 -7.50 25.42 0.20
N GLN A 102 -7.85 26.08 -0.91
CA GLN A 102 -8.67 25.48 -1.97
C GLN A 102 -7.96 24.30 -2.65
N GLU A 103 -6.65 24.41 -2.91
CA GLU A 103 -5.83 23.31 -3.39
C GLU A 103 -5.86 22.12 -2.43
N GLY A 104 -5.71 22.36 -1.13
CA GLY A 104 -5.80 21.34 -0.09
C GLY A 104 -7.17 20.65 -0.07
N LEU A 105 -8.28 21.39 -0.21
CA LEU A 105 -9.63 20.83 -0.29
C LEU A 105 -9.82 19.93 -1.51
N VAL A 106 -9.32 20.34 -2.68
CA VAL A 106 -9.37 19.53 -3.91
C VAL A 106 -8.52 18.28 -3.76
N ALA A 107 -7.33 18.40 -3.17
CA ALA A 107 -6.43 17.29 -2.91
C ALA A 107 -7.06 16.29 -1.92
N LEU A 108 -7.67 16.77 -0.83
CA LEU A 108 -8.40 15.96 0.16
C LEU A 108 -9.51 15.15 -0.51
N LYS A 109 -10.43 15.82 -1.22
CA LYS A 109 -11.53 15.15 -1.94
C LYS A 109 -11.02 14.11 -2.93
N THR A 110 -9.90 14.39 -3.57
CA THR A 110 -9.27 13.46 -4.53
C THR A 110 -8.64 12.26 -3.83
N ALA A 111 -7.93 12.47 -2.72
CA ALA A 111 -7.34 11.42 -1.91
C ALA A 111 -8.41 10.47 -1.34
N THR A 112 -9.51 11.02 -0.78
CA THR A 112 -10.64 10.24 -0.25
C THR A 112 -11.31 9.39 -1.32
N ARG A 113 -11.60 9.96 -2.50
CA ARG A 113 -12.15 9.18 -3.64
C ARG A 113 -11.22 8.05 -4.09
N ARG A 114 -9.91 8.33 -4.17
CA ARG A 114 -8.90 7.31 -4.51
C ARG A 114 -8.84 6.21 -3.45
N TYR A 115 -8.95 6.57 -2.17
CA TYR A 115 -8.94 5.64 -1.05
C TYR A 115 -10.15 4.71 -1.10
N ALA A 116 -11.37 5.23 -1.24
CA ALA A 116 -12.58 4.42 -1.38
C ALA A 116 -12.49 3.43 -2.56
N ARG A 117 -12.02 3.89 -3.73
CA ARG A 117 -11.79 3.00 -4.90
C ARG A 117 -10.75 1.92 -4.62
N ARG A 118 -9.67 2.26 -3.91
CA ARG A 118 -8.64 1.28 -3.50
C ARG A 118 -9.20 0.26 -2.52
N GLN A 119 -10.03 0.66 -1.56
CA GLN A 119 -10.69 -0.26 -0.63
C GLN A 119 -11.57 -1.25 -1.38
N ILE A 120 -12.45 -0.78 -2.28
CA ILE A 120 -13.30 -1.65 -3.09
C ILE A 120 -12.44 -2.63 -3.92
N LYS A 121 -11.39 -2.12 -4.59
CA LYS A 121 -10.47 -2.96 -5.37
C LYS A 121 -9.77 -3.99 -4.49
N TRP A 122 -9.34 -3.61 -3.29
CA TRP A 122 -8.69 -4.49 -2.35
C TRP A 122 -9.65 -5.57 -1.83
N ILE A 123 -10.88 -5.21 -1.42
CA ILE A 123 -11.91 -6.15 -0.96
C ILE A 123 -12.20 -7.18 -2.06
N ARG A 124 -12.51 -6.74 -3.28
CA ARG A 124 -12.77 -7.65 -4.41
C ARG A 124 -11.56 -8.53 -4.72
N GLY A 125 -10.37 -7.94 -4.75
CA GLY A 125 -9.12 -8.68 -4.99
C GLY A 125 -8.82 -9.72 -3.90
N ARG A 126 -9.06 -9.36 -2.64
CA ARG A 126 -8.69 -10.12 -1.44
C ARG A 126 -9.66 -11.26 -1.14
N PHE A 127 -10.95 -11.04 -1.36
CA PHE A 127 -12.03 -11.95 -0.98
C PHE A 127 -12.70 -12.63 -2.18
N LEU A 128 -12.95 -11.91 -3.29
CA LEU A 128 -13.70 -12.47 -4.42
C LEU A 128 -12.81 -13.07 -5.51
N ARG A 129 -11.57 -12.58 -5.67
CA ARG A 129 -10.63 -12.99 -6.73
C ARG A 129 -9.47 -13.89 -6.26
N SER A 130 -9.43 -14.32 -5.00
CA SER A 130 -8.38 -15.25 -4.55
C SER A 130 -8.88 -16.68 -4.71
N ALA A 131 -8.35 -17.42 -5.68
CA ALA A 131 -8.71 -18.84 -5.88
C ALA A 131 -8.08 -19.76 -4.82
N ASP A 132 -6.88 -19.41 -4.37
CA ASP A 132 -6.01 -20.19 -3.49
C ASP A 132 -6.23 -19.95 -1.99
N ARG A 133 -7.02 -18.93 -1.64
CA ARG A 133 -7.15 -18.49 -0.25
C ARG A 133 -8.50 -18.90 0.33
N GLN A 134 -8.45 -19.55 1.48
CA GLN A 134 -9.61 -19.73 2.33
C GLN A 134 -9.97 -18.36 2.92
N VAL A 135 -11.11 -17.83 2.48
CA VAL A 135 -11.65 -16.56 2.94
C VAL A 135 -13.11 -16.76 3.30
N PRO A 136 -13.64 -16.08 4.33
CA PRO A 136 -15.05 -16.15 4.67
C PRO A 136 -15.95 -15.74 3.50
N PRO A 137 -17.18 -16.24 3.44
CA PRO A 137 -18.18 -15.71 2.51
C PRO A 137 -18.39 -14.21 2.75
N VAL A 138 -18.57 -13.45 1.68
CA VAL A 138 -18.80 -12.01 1.74
C VAL A 138 -20.22 -11.74 1.29
N TYR A 139 -21.00 -11.05 2.12
CA TYR A 139 -22.35 -10.63 1.80
C TYR A 139 -22.35 -9.14 1.46
N ALA A 140 -23.07 -8.76 0.41
CA ALA A 140 -23.24 -7.36 0.05
C ALA A 140 -24.52 -6.81 0.67
N LEU A 141 -24.42 -5.64 1.30
CA LEU A 141 -25.53 -4.89 1.86
C LEU A 141 -25.56 -3.51 1.21
N ASP A 142 -26.75 -3.05 0.81
CA ASP A 142 -26.92 -1.79 0.11
C ASP A 142 -27.10 -0.65 1.12
N ALA A 143 -26.01 0.05 1.41
CA ALA A 143 -25.97 1.23 2.27
C ALA A 143 -25.99 2.55 1.47
N THR A 144 -26.57 2.57 0.27
CA THR A 144 -26.59 3.77 -0.58
C THR A 144 -27.47 4.87 0.00
N ASP A 145 -28.62 4.50 0.58
CA ASP A 145 -29.58 5.42 1.18
C ASP A 145 -29.67 5.17 2.70
N PRO A 146 -29.20 6.12 3.54
CA PRO A 146 -29.26 5.98 4.99
C PRO A 146 -30.69 5.93 5.57
N SER A 147 -31.69 6.44 4.85
CA SER A 147 -33.08 6.50 5.36
C SER A 147 -33.73 5.12 5.51
N ILE A 148 -33.24 4.14 4.76
CA ILE A 148 -33.73 2.75 4.75
C ILE A 148 -32.68 1.77 5.31
N TRP A 149 -31.83 2.27 6.21
CA TRP A 149 -30.73 1.51 6.81
C TRP A 149 -31.20 0.22 7.50
N ASP A 150 -32.29 0.30 8.27
CA ASP A 150 -32.75 -0.82 9.06
C ASP A 150 -33.18 -2.00 8.17
N GLU A 151 -33.92 -1.69 7.10
CA GLU A 151 -34.42 -2.68 6.14
C GLU A 151 -33.31 -3.25 5.26
N LYS A 152 -32.43 -2.41 4.70
CA LYS A 152 -31.44 -2.85 3.70
C LYS A 152 -30.09 -3.29 4.27
N VAL A 153 -29.76 -2.89 5.49
CA VAL A 153 -28.43 -3.13 6.09
C VAL A 153 -28.55 -3.86 7.42
N TYR A 154 -29.24 -3.29 8.40
CA TYR A 154 -29.26 -3.85 9.76
C TYR A 154 -29.95 -5.21 9.82
N ASN A 155 -31.21 -5.32 9.37
CA ASN A 155 -31.98 -6.57 9.43
C ASN A 155 -31.30 -7.71 8.63
N PRO A 156 -30.82 -7.47 7.39
CA PRO A 156 -30.05 -8.47 6.66
C PRO A 156 -28.75 -8.86 7.37
N ALA A 157 -28.00 -7.89 7.90
CA ALA A 157 -26.76 -8.17 8.61
C ALA A 157 -26.99 -9.04 9.85
N GLU A 158 -28.01 -8.70 10.65
CA GLU A 158 -28.38 -9.46 11.84
C GLU A 158 -28.78 -10.89 11.47
N SER A 159 -29.60 -11.06 10.43
CA SER A 159 -30.00 -12.38 9.91
C SER A 159 -28.79 -13.22 9.46
N ILE A 160 -27.87 -12.62 8.71
CA ILE A 160 -26.61 -13.28 8.30
C ILE A 160 -25.78 -13.71 9.50
N VAL A 161 -25.63 -12.84 10.52
CA VAL A 161 -24.86 -13.17 11.72
C VAL A 161 -25.52 -14.28 12.52
N LYS A 162 -26.84 -14.23 12.74
CA LYS A 162 -27.59 -15.31 13.42
C LYS A 162 -27.46 -16.65 12.70
N PHE A 163 -27.52 -16.65 11.37
CA PHE A 163 -27.30 -17.85 10.57
C PHE A 163 -25.88 -18.40 10.72
N ILE A 164 -24.85 -17.55 10.65
CA ILE A 164 -23.44 -17.96 10.83
C ILE A 164 -23.20 -18.54 12.23
N LEU A 165 -23.90 -18.02 13.26
CA LEU A 165 -23.84 -18.53 14.62
C LEU A 165 -24.71 -19.77 14.86
N GLY A 166 -25.51 -20.21 13.87
CA GLY A 166 -26.40 -21.36 13.98
C GLY A 166 -27.66 -21.12 14.82
N THR A 167 -27.97 -19.87 15.14
CA THR A 167 -29.13 -19.48 15.98
C THR A 167 -30.33 -19.02 15.17
N GLY A 168 -30.16 -18.82 13.85
CA GLY A 168 -31.21 -18.33 12.95
C GLY A 168 -31.33 -19.12 11.65
N PRO A 169 -32.45 -18.93 10.92
CA PRO A 169 -32.66 -19.55 9.62
C PRO A 169 -31.69 -19.00 8.55
N PRO A 170 -31.56 -19.67 7.39
CA PRO A 170 -30.78 -19.14 6.26
C PRO A 170 -31.24 -17.73 5.84
N PRO A 171 -30.32 -16.77 5.64
CA PRO A 171 -30.67 -15.42 5.23
C PRO A 171 -31.11 -15.40 3.76
N GLU A 172 -31.97 -14.44 3.39
CA GLU A 172 -32.36 -14.21 2.00
C GLU A 172 -31.16 -13.75 1.14
N GLN A 173 -30.29 -12.91 1.71
CA GLN A 173 -29.07 -12.46 1.06
C GLN A 173 -28.10 -13.62 0.86
N GLN A 174 -27.76 -13.88 -0.40
CA GLN A 174 -26.72 -14.84 -0.76
C GLN A 174 -25.33 -14.22 -0.69
N PRO A 175 -24.29 -15.03 -0.38
CA PRO A 175 -22.92 -14.55 -0.44
C PRO A 175 -22.55 -14.21 -1.89
N LEU A 176 -21.73 -13.18 -2.05
CA LEU A 176 -21.19 -12.77 -3.34
C LEU A 176 -20.42 -13.91 -3.99
N PRO A 177 -20.67 -14.18 -5.29
CA PRO A 177 -19.96 -15.22 -5.99
C PRO A 177 -18.47 -14.85 -6.13
N LYS A 178 -17.60 -15.85 -6.03
CA LYS A 178 -16.19 -15.68 -6.38
C LYS A 178 -16.09 -15.30 -7.86
N GLU A 179 -15.32 -14.27 -8.15
CA GLU A 179 -15.09 -13.85 -9.53
C GLU A 179 -14.17 -14.87 -10.22
N LYS A 180 -14.56 -15.32 -11.42
CA LYS A 180 -13.68 -16.14 -12.27
C LYS A 180 -12.47 -15.30 -12.63
N VAL A 181 -11.35 -15.54 -11.95
CA VAL A 181 -10.07 -14.97 -12.37
C VAL A 181 -9.66 -15.71 -13.62
N THR A 182 -9.83 -15.07 -14.78
CA THR A 182 -9.06 -15.46 -15.96
C THR A 182 -7.61 -15.48 -15.52
N ALA A 183 -6.98 -16.65 -15.57
CA ALA A 183 -5.64 -16.91 -15.05
C ALA A 183 -4.80 -15.66 -15.25
N VAL A 184 -4.38 -15.03 -14.13
CA VAL A 184 -3.68 -13.75 -14.17
C VAL A 184 -2.56 -13.92 -15.18
N LYS A 185 -2.68 -13.27 -16.36
CA LYS A 185 -1.72 -13.39 -17.45
C LYS A 185 -0.34 -13.28 -16.84
N SER A 186 0.38 -14.40 -16.87
CA SER A 186 1.63 -14.66 -16.16
C SER A 186 2.24 -13.45 -15.44
N LEU A 187 2.07 -13.36 -14.11
CA LEU A 187 2.91 -12.48 -13.27
C LEU A 187 4.34 -13.00 -13.13
N LYS A 188 4.65 -14.16 -13.74
CA LYS A 188 6.00 -14.71 -13.76
C LYS A 188 6.78 -14.07 -14.91
N GLY A 189 8.01 -13.68 -14.60
CA GLY A 189 8.97 -13.14 -15.57
C GLY A 189 9.17 -11.64 -15.42
N GLU A 190 10.42 -11.24 -15.25
CA GLU A 190 10.86 -9.86 -15.35
C GLU A 190 11.21 -9.57 -16.81
N ARG A 191 10.68 -8.46 -17.35
CA ARG A 191 10.96 -7.98 -18.71
C ARG A 191 11.60 -6.60 -18.63
N LEU A 192 12.84 -6.47 -19.10
CA LEU A 192 13.54 -5.19 -19.16
C LEU A 192 13.33 -4.52 -20.52
N CYS A 193 12.74 -3.33 -20.52
CA CYS A 193 12.78 -2.47 -21.70
C CYS A 193 14.11 -1.72 -21.76
N ARG A 194 15.00 -2.08 -22.69
CA ARG A 194 16.29 -1.37 -22.90
C ARG A 194 16.14 0.02 -23.53
N VAL A 195 14.95 0.33 -24.06
CA VAL A 195 14.65 1.65 -24.63
C VAL A 195 14.27 2.63 -23.53
N CYS A 196 13.44 2.19 -22.59
CA CYS A 196 12.94 2.99 -21.48
C CYS A 196 13.67 2.75 -20.16
N MET A 197 14.64 1.82 -20.13
CA MET A 197 15.39 1.39 -18.94
C MET A 197 14.49 1.07 -17.75
N ARG A 198 13.41 0.31 -18.00
CA ARG A 198 12.40 -0.01 -16.99
C ARG A 198 12.08 -1.51 -17.00
N ILE A 199 11.99 -2.08 -15.80
CA ILE A 199 11.59 -3.47 -15.57
C ILE A 199 10.07 -3.52 -15.42
N PHE A 200 9.46 -4.48 -16.10
CA PHE A 200 8.04 -4.82 -16.01
C PHE A 200 7.89 -6.24 -15.49
N ILE A 201 6.91 -6.46 -14.62
CA ILE A 201 6.64 -7.77 -14.03
C ILE A 201 5.43 -8.37 -14.75
N GLY A 202 5.65 -9.49 -15.41
CA GLY A 202 4.65 -10.23 -16.17
C GLY A 202 4.39 -9.70 -17.58
N ASP A 203 3.94 -10.60 -18.45
CA ASP A 203 3.81 -10.34 -19.89
C ASP A 203 2.71 -9.32 -20.20
N HIS A 204 1.65 -9.25 -19.39
CA HIS A 204 0.56 -8.30 -19.63
C HIS A 204 0.99 -6.84 -19.50
N GLN A 205 1.75 -6.51 -18.44
CA GLN A 205 2.27 -5.15 -18.26
C GLN A 205 3.29 -4.81 -19.35
N TRP A 206 4.08 -5.80 -19.76
CA TRP A 206 5.05 -5.69 -20.84
C TRP A 206 4.38 -5.39 -22.20
N GLU A 207 3.32 -6.12 -22.56
CA GLU A 207 2.55 -5.88 -23.80
C GLU A 207 1.94 -4.48 -23.84
N ILE A 208 1.33 -4.05 -22.73
CA ILE A 208 0.77 -2.69 -22.61
C ILE A 208 1.88 -1.66 -22.78
N HIS A 209 3.05 -1.88 -22.16
CA HIS A 209 4.19 -0.98 -22.28
C HIS A 209 4.67 -0.85 -23.72
N GLN A 210 4.86 -1.96 -24.43
CA GLN A 210 5.33 -1.94 -25.83
C GLN A 210 4.39 -1.14 -26.74
N LYS A 211 3.08 -1.20 -26.49
CA LYS A 211 2.06 -0.45 -27.24
C LYS A 211 1.87 1.00 -26.74
N SER A 212 2.54 1.40 -25.66
CA SER A 212 2.33 2.71 -25.05
C SER A 212 2.93 3.84 -25.89
N LYS A 213 2.23 4.98 -25.96
CA LYS A 213 2.70 6.19 -26.65
C LYS A 213 4.09 6.64 -26.17
N LYS A 214 4.36 6.49 -24.87
CA LYS A 214 5.67 6.83 -24.27
C LYS A 214 6.80 5.95 -24.83
N HIS A 215 6.57 4.64 -24.96
CA HIS A 215 7.56 3.73 -25.52
C HIS A 215 7.85 4.07 -26.99
N GLN A 216 6.80 4.30 -27.77
CA GLN A 216 6.90 4.70 -29.19
C GLN A 216 7.65 6.02 -29.37
N ALA A 217 7.40 7.02 -28.50
CA ALA A 217 8.14 8.28 -28.52
C ALA A 217 9.64 8.10 -28.22
N MET A 218 9.99 7.25 -27.24
CA MET A 218 11.38 6.97 -26.91
C MET A 218 12.12 6.21 -28.03
N LEU A 219 11.44 5.29 -28.72
CA LEU A 219 11.97 4.62 -29.91
C LEU A 219 12.32 5.63 -31.02
N LYS A 220 11.38 6.55 -31.33
CA LYS A 220 11.61 7.61 -32.32
C LYS A 220 12.80 8.49 -31.95
N LYS A 221 12.91 8.90 -30.69
CA LYS A 221 14.03 9.71 -30.20
C LYS A 221 15.37 8.97 -30.33
N LYS A 222 15.44 7.69 -29.96
CA LYS A 222 16.66 6.89 -30.11
C LYS A 222 17.05 6.67 -31.57
N LYS A 223 16.06 6.53 -32.48
CA LYS A 223 16.33 6.42 -33.92
C LYS A 223 16.97 7.70 -34.46
N LYS A 224 16.38 8.87 -34.16
CA LYS A 224 16.92 10.17 -34.56
C LYS A 224 18.36 10.39 -34.08
N GLN A 225 18.64 10.05 -32.82
CA GLN A 225 20.00 10.17 -32.26
C GLN A 225 21.01 9.20 -32.87
N LYS A 226 20.57 8.04 -33.37
CA LYS A 226 21.44 7.13 -34.12
C LYS A 226 21.71 7.67 -35.52
N ASP A 227 20.68 8.17 -36.18
CA ASP A 227 20.78 8.72 -37.52
C ASP A 227 21.70 9.98 -37.52
N GLU A 228 21.58 10.85 -36.51
CA GLU A 228 22.48 12.01 -36.32
C GLU A 228 23.94 11.58 -36.07
N LYS A 229 24.18 10.58 -35.21
CA LYS A 229 25.55 10.07 -34.95
C LYS A 229 26.20 9.40 -36.16
N ILE A 230 25.41 8.70 -36.98
CA ILE A 230 25.92 8.06 -38.21
C ILE A 230 26.39 9.12 -39.21
N VAL A 231 25.77 10.30 -39.24
CA VAL A 231 26.18 11.41 -40.10
C VAL A 231 27.46 12.08 -39.57
N ASP A 232 27.63 12.17 -38.25
CA ASP A 232 28.83 12.73 -37.62
C ASP A 232 30.07 11.80 -37.71
N ASP A 233 29.87 10.47 -37.84
CA ASP A 233 30.93 9.46 -37.93
C ASP A 233 31.42 9.21 -39.38
N ILE A 234 30.93 9.95 -40.39
CA ILE A 234 31.45 9.90 -41.77
C ILE A 234 32.78 10.66 -41.81
N PRO A 235 33.93 10.01 -42.12
CA PRO A 235 35.21 10.71 -42.19
C PRO A 235 35.13 11.81 -43.27
N ASN A 236 35.42 13.04 -42.86
CA ASN A 236 35.53 14.15 -43.80
C ASN A 236 36.71 13.85 -44.74
N CYS A 237 36.44 13.81 -46.05
CA CYS A 237 37.46 13.66 -47.09
C CYS A 237 38.31 14.94 -47.17
#